data_AF-A0A538BL31-F1
#
_entry.id   AF-A0A538BL31-F1
#
_cell.length_a   1.000
_cell.length_b   1.000
_cell.length_c   1.000
_cell.angle_alpha   90.00
_cell.angle_beta   90.00
_cell.angle_gamma   90.00
#
_symmetry.space_group_name_H-M   'P 1'
#
loop_
_entity.id
_entity.type
_entity.pdbx_description
1 polymer ?
#
loop_
_entity_poly.entity_id
_entity_poly.type
_entity_poly.pdbx_seq_one_letter_code
_entity_poly.pdbx_strand_id
1 'polypeptide(L)'
;MPLTLSSPIVAIDRKLALRRGGFRTKGPEAHTVLEEAFDITTVGELMHHYPRRYIDRSRVQTIRGLQPGESATVIATVRRVAKRQTRRHQSMVTVTLHDGTGALDLTFFNQPWTAPLYREGSEVAVSGVAQLYRGRLQLANQEVEVLRGDGQDLVHTARITPVHPASDGISAKTIRELIWRALEQLPPQADPLPADVIEAESLSDWDAACRRIHFPADEHELASARERLKFDELFMLELGVAFRRQRLATERTGIAHEPNGPLTSALKPTLPFEPTRAQHEAMDDIGTKMAAPQPMNVLLQGDVGSGKTLVALHACLVAVESGHQAAIMAPTEVLAGQHARSVADLLRPMGGVAAPAGPSRGTADPQRSLFDGSIPPTAEPTVRFAMLTGSVTGKERDRISEGIEDGSIDLVIGTHALVQGSVTFGDLSLAVIDEQHRFGLHQRMALKGKGSGDIDVLIMTATPIPRTLALTYYGDLDVVVLDEMPLGRGPIETRVVRDVAARTAAETLVRQEVAAGRQAFVVCAAIDEANRNQVKAAEAEAIRLRTGVFPDLRVELLHGRIRGAVRAGAAPPAPGADRPRTRPLVLRVVRRVRSLERRGEGADRRDGADHGRVRARR
;
A
#
# COMPACT_ATOMS: atom_id res chain seq x y z
N MET A 1 -37.31 6.45 31.54
CA MET A 1 -35.91 6.12 31.89
C MET A 1 -35.02 7.22 31.36
N PRO A 2 -33.94 7.62 32.06
CA PRO A 2 -32.97 8.56 31.49
C PRO A 2 -32.38 7.95 30.21
N LEU A 3 -32.07 8.80 29.24
CA LEU A 3 -31.42 8.37 28.01
C LEU A 3 -30.02 7.85 28.34
N THR A 4 -29.63 6.72 27.76
CA THR A 4 -28.30 6.11 27.89
C THR A 4 -27.64 6.01 26.53
N LEU A 5 -26.32 5.81 26.49
CA LEU A 5 -25.62 5.56 25.23
C LEU A 5 -26.13 4.30 24.49
N SER A 6 -26.63 3.30 25.21
CA SER A 6 -27.25 2.09 24.64
C SER A 6 -28.70 2.26 24.21
N SER A 7 -29.32 3.41 24.45
CA SER A 7 -30.71 3.66 24.06
C SER A 7 -30.84 3.72 22.53
N PRO A 8 -31.95 3.26 21.94
CA PRO A 8 -32.18 3.34 20.50
C PRO A 8 -32.42 4.80 20.07
N ILE A 9 -32.11 5.14 18.81
CA ILE A 9 -32.29 6.51 18.26
C ILE A 9 -33.72 7.06 18.49
N VAL A 10 -34.73 6.19 18.40
CA VAL A 10 -36.14 6.57 18.57
C VAL A 10 -36.45 7.09 19.99
N ALA A 11 -35.63 6.75 20.98
CA ALA A 11 -35.76 7.22 22.36
C ALA A 11 -35.33 8.69 22.53
N ILE A 12 -34.53 9.24 21.62
CA ILE A 12 -34.05 10.64 21.67
C ILE A 12 -35.21 11.61 21.45
N ASP A 13 -35.85 11.48 20.30
CA ASP A 13 -37.02 12.25 19.88
C ASP A 13 -37.75 11.46 18.81
N ARG A 14 -38.89 10.88 19.19
CA ARG A 14 -39.69 10.02 18.31
C ARG A 14 -40.12 10.74 17.03
N LYS A 15 -40.40 12.04 17.08
CA LYS A 15 -40.86 12.79 15.90
C LYS A 15 -39.71 13.00 14.91
N LEU A 16 -38.52 13.31 15.39
CA LEU A 16 -37.34 13.46 14.55
C LEU A 16 -36.87 12.10 13.99
N ALA A 17 -36.83 11.06 14.82
CA ALA A 17 -36.39 9.71 14.41
C ALA A 17 -37.32 9.05 13.37
N LEU A 18 -38.60 9.42 13.35
CA LEU A 18 -39.59 8.95 12.37
C LEU A 18 -39.74 9.92 11.17
N ARG A 19 -38.97 11.00 11.12
CA ARG A 19 -39.03 11.97 10.01
C ARG A 19 -38.61 11.29 8.71
N ARG A 20 -39.41 11.43 7.65
CA ARG A 20 -39.11 10.90 6.31
C ARG A 20 -38.61 12.03 5.40
N GLY A 21 -37.36 11.95 4.99
CA GLY A 21 -36.74 12.86 4.01
C GLY A 21 -36.85 12.35 2.57
N GLY A 22 -36.12 12.99 1.65
CA GLY A 22 -36.00 12.57 0.25
C GLY A 22 -36.37 13.66 -0.76
N PHE A 23 -35.59 13.79 -1.83
CA PHE A 23 -35.75 14.86 -2.83
C PHE A 23 -36.89 14.63 -3.84
N ARG A 24 -37.44 13.41 -3.93
CA ARG A 24 -38.44 13.01 -4.95
C ARG A 24 -39.63 12.21 -4.39
N THR A 25 -39.39 11.31 -3.45
CA THR A 25 -40.41 10.53 -2.72
C THR A 25 -40.05 10.53 -1.24
N LYS A 26 -41.04 10.44 -0.34
CA LYS A 26 -40.78 10.24 1.09
C LYS A 26 -40.08 8.88 1.24
N GLY A 27 -38.79 8.92 1.56
CA GLY A 27 -37.96 7.74 1.79
C GLY A 27 -38.29 7.06 3.13
N PRO A 28 -37.45 6.09 3.54
CA PRO A 28 -37.56 5.47 4.85
C PRO A 28 -37.41 6.49 6.00
N GLU A 29 -37.73 6.05 7.21
CA GLU A 29 -37.66 6.88 8.42
C GLU A 29 -36.21 7.18 8.79
N ALA A 30 -35.96 8.33 9.41
CA ALA A 30 -34.60 8.81 9.69
C ALA A 30 -33.75 7.78 10.46
N HIS A 31 -34.30 7.08 11.46
CA HIS A 31 -33.58 6.04 12.18
C HIS A 31 -33.20 4.84 11.29
N THR A 32 -34.07 4.44 10.36
CA THR A 32 -33.79 3.38 9.38
C THR A 32 -32.70 3.80 8.41
N VAL A 33 -32.69 5.07 7.98
CA VAL A 33 -31.60 5.59 7.12
C VAL A 33 -30.28 5.63 7.88
N LEU A 34 -30.29 5.97 9.18
CA LEU A 34 -29.10 5.96 10.03
C LEU A 34 -28.52 4.55 10.16
N GLU A 35 -29.36 3.55 10.36
CA GLU A 35 -28.98 2.15 10.40
C GLU A 35 -28.43 1.67 9.04
N GLU A 36 -29.19 1.82 7.96
CA GLU A 36 -28.81 1.29 6.64
C GLU A 36 -27.59 1.98 6.02
N ALA A 37 -27.43 3.29 6.23
CA ALA A 37 -26.38 4.07 5.58
C ALA A 37 -25.11 4.24 6.43
N PHE A 38 -25.23 4.18 7.76
CA PHE A 38 -24.14 4.49 8.67
C PHE A 38 -23.93 3.46 9.79
N ASP A 39 -24.76 2.40 9.85
CA ASP A 39 -24.72 1.41 10.94
C ASP A 39 -24.95 2.03 12.33
N ILE A 40 -25.81 3.07 12.39
CA ILE A 40 -26.15 3.79 13.63
C ILE A 40 -27.54 3.38 14.11
N THR A 41 -27.57 2.64 15.21
CA THR A 41 -28.77 2.12 15.87
C THR A 41 -28.96 2.69 17.28
N THR A 42 -27.89 3.12 17.94
CA THR A 42 -27.86 3.58 19.33
C THR A 42 -27.44 5.04 19.47
N VAL A 43 -27.80 5.66 20.61
CA VAL A 43 -27.37 7.03 20.97
C VAL A 43 -25.84 7.14 20.98
N GLY A 44 -25.14 6.12 21.50
CA GLY A 44 -23.68 6.08 21.56
C GLY A 44 -23.04 6.12 20.18
N GLU A 45 -23.54 5.31 19.25
CA GLU A 45 -23.10 5.33 17.85
C GLU A 45 -23.38 6.71 17.20
N LEU A 46 -24.53 7.31 17.50
CA LEU A 46 -24.85 8.67 17.03
C LEU A 46 -23.88 9.73 17.58
N MET A 47 -23.40 9.60 18.82
CA MET A 47 -22.37 10.50 19.40
C MET A 47 -20.99 10.29 18.78
N HIS A 48 -20.70 9.11 18.23
CA HIS A 48 -19.45 8.86 17.49
C HIS A 48 -19.56 9.22 16.01
N HIS A 49 -20.75 9.63 15.54
CA HIS A 49 -20.94 10.18 14.21
C HIS A 49 -20.45 11.62 14.15
N TYR A 50 -19.14 11.79 14.08
CA TYR A 50 -18.51 13.11 14.18
C TYR A 50 -18.77 14.01 12.96
N PRO A 51 -18.77 15.35 13.14
CA PRO A 51 -18.88 16.28 12.03
C PRO A 51 -17.69 16.13 11.06
N ARG A 52 -17.96 16.16 9.75
CA ARG A 52 -16.91 16.14 8.73
C ARG A 52 -16.23 17.51 8.59
N ARG A 53 -16.96 18.58 8.91
CA ARG A 53 -16.51 19.97 8.88
C ARG A 53 -17.34 20.85 9.81
N TYR A 54 -16.92 22.10 9.97
CA TYR A 54 -17.59 23.11 10.77
C TYR A 54 -17.75 24.39 9.97
N ILE A 55 -18.91 25.03 10.06
CA ILE A 55 -19.17 26.34 9.50
C ILE A 55 -19.07 27.38 10.61
N ASP A 56 -18.07 28.24 10.54
CA ASP A 56 -17.94 29.39 11.42
C ASP A 56 -18.89 30.51 10.97
N ARG A 57 -19.93 30.74 11.76
CA ARG A 57 -20.92 31.82 11.61
C ARG A 57 -20.52 33.11 12.34
N SER A 58 -19.48 33.10 13.17
CA SER A 58 -19.00 34.31 13.84
C SER A 58 -18.36 35.31 12.86
N ARG A 59 -17.92 34.82 11.70
CA ARG A 59 -17.31 35.60 10.61
C ARG A 59 -18.23 35.75 9.39
N VAL A 60 -19.55 35.78 9.59
CA VAL A 60 -20.49 36.01 8.48
C VAL A 60 -20.31 37.44 7.97
N GLN A 61 -19.88 37.55 6.72
CA GLN A 61 -19.80 38.82 6.01
C GLN A 61 -21.00 38.99 5.09
N THR A 62 -21.39 40.24 4.86
CA THR A 62 -22.36 40.57 3.81
C THR A 62 -21.68 40.45 2.44
N ILE A 63 -22.44 40.12 1.39
CA ILE A 63 -21.90 39.98 0.02
C ILE A 63 -21.17 41.27 -0.40
N ARG A 64 -21.71 42.44 -0.03
CA ARG A 64 -21.09 43.73 -0.34
C ARG A 64 -19.77 43.97 0.41
N GLY A 65 -19.63 43.39 1.60
CA GLY A 65 -18.43 43.53 2.44
C GLY A 65 -17.26 42.64 2.02
N LEU A 66 -17.49 41.65 1.15
CA LEU A 66 -16.46 40.71 0.73
C LEU A 66 -15.29 41.40 0.01
N GLN A 67 -14.08 41.19 0.54
CA GLN A 67 -12.86 41.61 -0.12
C GLN A 67 -12.21 40.46 -0.88
N PRO A 68 -11.83 40.64 -2.16
CA PRO A 68 -11.14 39.62 -2.93
C PRO A 68 -9.85 39.16 -2.23
N GLY A 69 -9.66 37.84 -2.09
CA GLY A 69 -8.53 37.22 -1.40
C GLY A 69 -8.81 36.81 0.05
N GLU A 70 -9.90 37.29 0.66
CA GLU A 70 -10.28 36.90 2.03
C GLU A 70 -11.12 35.62 2.06
N SER A 71 -10.90 34.79 3.08
CA SER A 71 -11.80 33.70 3.41
C SER A 71 -12.99 34.24 4.21
N ALA A 72 -14.20 34.00 3.71
CA ALA A 72 -15.42 34.49 4.33
C ALA A 72 -16.55 33.46 4.25
N THR A 73 -17.47 33.55 5.20
CA THR A 73 -18.76 32.86 5.18
C THR A 73 -19.85 33.87 4.85
N VAL A 74 -20.73 33.55 3.92
CA VAL A 74 -21.90 34.35 3.57
C VAL A 74 -23.15 33.51 3.75
N ILE A 75 -24.17 34.08 4.40
CA ILE A 75 -25.51 33.51 4.43
C ILE A 75 -26.37 34.30 3.45
N ALA A 76 -26.93 33.62 2.45
CA ALA A 76 -27.68 34.27 1.39
C ALA A 76 -28.80 33.36 0.86
N THR A 77 -29.81 33.96 0.24
CA THR A 77 -30.91 33.23 -0.40
C THR A 77 -30.60 32.95 -1.86
N VAL A 78 -30.89 31.73 -2.31
CA VAL A 78 -30.82 31.38 -3.74
C VAL A 78 -31.87 32.19 -4.49
N ARG A 79 -31.42 33.11 -5.34
CA ARG A 79 -32.28 33.94 -6.17
C ARG A 79 -32.57 33.32 -7.53
N ARG A 80 -31.57 32.65 -8.12
CA ARG A 80 -31.69 32.06 -9.46
C ARG A 80 -30.78 30.87 -9.66
N VAL A 81 -31.26 29.83 -10.35
CA VAL A 81 -30.42 28.72 -10.82
C VAL A 81 -30.47 28.65 -12.35
N ALA A 82 -29.31 28.77 -13.01
CA ALA A 82 -29.20 28.74 -14.46
C ALA A 82 -28.28 27.61 -14.94
N LYS A 83 -28.70 26.86 -15.96
CA LYS A 83 -27.86 25.89 -16.68
C LYS A 83 -27.53 26.44 -18.06
N ARG A 84 -26.27 26.41 -18.46
CA ARG A 84 -25.84 26.76 -19.83
C ARG A 84 -24.69 25.88 -20.30
N GLN A 85 -24.53 25.72 -21.61
CA GLN A 85 -23.29 25.19 -22.19
C GLN A 85 -22.32 26.32 -22.50
N THR A 86 -21.04 26.11 -22.25
CA THR A 86 -19.98 27.03 -22.67
C THR A 86 -19.71 26.89 -24.17
N ARG A 87 -18.97 27.84 -24.75
CA ARG A 87 -18.54 27.78 -26.17
C ARG A 87 -17.72 26.54 -26.53
N ARG A 88 -17.18 25.82 -25.53
CA ARG A 88 -16.44 24.56 -25.69
C ARG A 88 -17.30 23.33 -25.35
N HIS A 89 -18.63 23.44 -25.42
CA HIS A 89 -19.60 22.37 -25.09
C HIS A 89 -19.55 21.80 -23.66
N GLN A 90 -18.89 22.46 -22.72
CA GLN A 90 -18.90 22.04 -21.31
C GLN A 90 -20.15 22.57 -20.60
N SER A 91 -20.85 21.74 -19.83
CA SER A 91 -22.00 22.18 -19.04
C SER A 91 -21.55 23.09 -17.90
N MET A 92 -22.31 24.14 -17.61
CA MET A 92 -22.03 25.06 -16.51
C MET A 92 -23.33 25.42 -15.79
N VAL A 93 -23.34 25.23 -14.47
CA VAL A 93 -24.43 25.64 -13.58
C VAL A 93 -24.00 26.91 -12.86
N THR A 94 -24.86 27.92 -12.83
CA THR A 94 -24.66 29.15 -12.05
C THR A 94 -25.82 29.32 -11.08
N VAL A 95 -25.51 29.40 -9.79
CA VAL A 95 -26.46 29.66 -8.71
C VAL A 95 -26.20 31.07 -8.20
N THR A 96 -27.13 31.99 -8.44
CA THR A 96 -27.01 33.37 -7.97
C THR A 96 -27.65 33.49 -6.60
N LEU A 97 -26.86 33.91 -5.62
CA LEU A 97 -27.23 34.16 -4.24
C LEU A 97 -27.43 35.64 -4.00
N HIS A 98 -28.30 35.98 -3.04
CA HIS A 98 -28.60 37.34 -2.65
C HIS A 98 -28.87 37.42 -1.14
N ASP A 99 -28.23 38.35 -0.45
CA ASP A 99 -28.33 38.56 1.00
C ASP A 99 -29.03 39.88 1.37
N GLY A 100 -29.53 40.64 0.37
CA GLY A 100 -30.07 41.99 0.56
C GLY A 100 -29.05 43.11 0.33
N THR A 101 -27.76 42.83 0.44
CA THR A 101 -26.68 43.81 0.25
C THR A 101 -26.00 43.71 -1.11
N GLY A 102 -26.00 42.52 -1.72
CA GLY A 102 -25.38 42.26 -3.01
C GLY A 102 -25.81 40.93 -3.62
N ALA A 103 -25.18 40.58 -4.75
CA ALA A 103 -25.37 39.30 -5.41
C ALA A 103 -24.03 38.59 -5.59
N LEU A 104 -24.03 37.27 -5.36
CA LEU A 104 -22.85 36.40 -5.46
C LEU A 104 -23.18 35.20 -6.34
N ASP A 105 -22.31 34.88 -7.31
CA ASP A 105 -22.52 33.74 -8.19
C ASP A 105 -21.67 32.54 -7.74
N LEU A 106 -22.30 31.38 -7.53
CA LEU A 106 -21.62 30.09 -7.44
C LEU A 106 -21.60 29.44 -8.82
N THR A 107 -20.42 29.14 -9.33
CA THR A 107 -20.25 28.54 -10.66
C THR A 107 -19.73 27.11 -10.55
N PHE A 108 -20.41 26.16 -11.20
CA PHE A 108 -20.02 24.76 -11.26
C PHE A 108 -19.78 24.33 -12.71
N PHE A 109 -18.54 23.98 -13.05
CA PHE A 109 -18.16 23.52 -14.39
C PHE A 109 -18.25 21.99 -14.49
N ASN A 110 -18.82 21.50 -15.58
CA ASN A 110 -19.03 20.09 -15.89
C ASN A 110 -19.80 19.30 -14.81
N GLN A 111 -20.64 19.98 -14.02
CA GLN A 111 -21.41 19.41 -12.90
C GLN A 111 -22.91 19.74 -13.01
N PRO A 112 -23.63 19.26 -14.03
CA PRO A 112 -25.03 19.61 -14.28
C PRO A 112 -26.01 19.07 -13.21
N TRP A 113 -25.55 18.10 -12.42
CA TRP A 113 -26.25 17.47 -11.30
C TRP A 113 -26.36 18.36 -10.06
N THR A 114 -25.60 19.46 -9.98
CA THR A 114 -25.65 20.41 -8.85
C THR A 114 -26.92 21.27 -8.86
N ALA A 115 -27.44 21.60 -10.04
CA ALA A 115 -28.60 22.47 -10.18
C ALA A 115 -29.85 22.02 -9.40
N PRO A 116 -30.29 20.74 -9.40
CA PRO A 116 -31.42 20.31 -8.58
C PRO A 116 -31.19 20.42 -7.06
N LEU A 117 -29.94 20.56 -6.57
CA LEU A 117 -29.65 20.70 -5.15
C LEU A 117 -30.05 22.07 -4.60
N TYR A 118 -30.18 23.08 -5.46
CA TYR A 118 -30.50 24.46 -5.10
C TYR A 118 -31.91 24.81 -5.58
N ARG A 119 -32.77 25.24 -4.65
CA ARG A 119 -34.12 25.74 -4.96
C ARG A 119 -34.14 27.25 -4.74
N GLU A 120 -34.78 27.97 -5.65
CA GLU A 120 -35.00 29.40 -5.47
C GLU A 120 -35.79 29.65 -4.18
N GLY A 121 -35.36 30.64 -3.40
CA GLY A 121 -35.88 30.93 -2.06
C GLY A 121 -35.20 30.17 -0.91
N SER A 122 -34.38 29.15 -1.17
CA SER A 122 -33.64 28.46 -0.11
C SER A 122 -32.50 29.33 0.42
N GLU A 123 -32.36 29.39 1.75
CA GLU A 123 -31.21 30.02 2.40
C GLU A 123 -30.04 29.05 2.41
N VAL A 124 -28.84 29.55 2.08
CA VAL A 124 -27.60 28.78 2.04
C VAL A 124 -26.50 29.52 2.77
N ALA A 125 -25.64 28.78 3.47
CA ALA A 125 -24.33 29.24 3.91
C ALA A 125 -23.32 28.85 2.83
N VAL A 126 -22.50 29.81 2.41
CA VAL A 126 -21.35 29.55 1.55
C VAL A 126 -20.10 30.03 2.23
N SER A 127 -19.13 29.15 2.38
CA SER A 127 -17.79 29.50 2.85
C SER A 127 -16.79 29.30 1.72
N GLY A 128 -15.82 30.21 1.59
CA GLY A 128 -14.77 30.11 0.59
C GLY A 128 -13.93 31.38 0.51
N VAL A 129 -13.04 31.44 -0.48
CA VAL A 129 -12.18 32.61 -0.70
C VAL A 129 -12.82 33.52 -1.73
N ALA A 130 -13.09 34.78 -1.37
CA ALA A 130 -13.73 35.73 -2.27
C ALA A 130 -12.83 36.03 -3.49
N GLN A 131 -13.42 36.01 -4.68
CA GLN A 131 -12.73 36.33 -5.93
C GLN A 131 -13.67 37.06 -6.90
N LEU A 132 -13.08 37.82 -7.82
CA LEU A 132 -13.79 38.40 -8.96
C LEU A 132 -13.61 37.52 -10.19
N TYR A 133 -14.72 37.03 -10.73
CA TYR A 133 -14.73 36.34 -12.02
C TYR A 133 -15.67 37.06 -12.99
N ARG A 134 -15.11 37.59 -14.08
CA ARG A 134 -15.84 38.38 -15.10
C ARG A 134 -16.66 39.53 -14.51
N GLY A 135 -16.11 40.23 -13.53
CA GLY A 135 -16.74 41.39 -12.88
C GLY A 135 -17.85 41.04 -11.89
N ARG A 136 -18.03 39.76 -11.53
CA ARG A 136 -18.95 39.33 -10.46
C ARG A 136 -18.18 38.68 -9.31
N LEU A 137 -18.62 38.97 -8.09
CA LEU A 137 -18.16 38.31 -6.87
C LEU A 137 -18.56 36.84 -6.88
N GLN A 138 -17.59 35.98 -6.59
CA GLN A 138 -17.73 34.54 -6.42
C GLN A 138 -16.89 34.10 -5.22
N LEU A 139 -17.16 32.90 -4.69
CA LEU A 139 -16.28 32.26 -3.72
C LEU A 139 -15.53 31.13 -4.44
N ALA A 140 -14.21 31.18 -4.48
CA ALA A 140 -13.37 30.06 -4.90
C ALA A 140 -13.40 28.95 -3.84
N ASN A 141 -13.22 27.69 -4.27
CA ASN A 141 -13.27 26.52 -3.39
C ASN A 141 -14.54 26.53 -2.52
N GLN A 142 -15.65 26.97 -3.11
CA GLN A 142 -16.91 27.22 -2.42
C GLN A 142 -17.46 25.95 -1.78
N GLU A 143 -17.69 26.03 -0.49
CA GLU A 143 -18.38 25.02 0.29
C GLU A 143 -19.78 25.55 0.62
N VAL A 144 -20.80 24.84 0.15
CA VAL A 144 -22.19 25.29 0.30
C VAL A 144 -22.94 24.33 1.21
N GLU A 145 -23.73 24.89 2.13
CA GLU A 145 -24.72 24.17 2.92
C GLU A 145 -26.07 24.86 2.80
N VAL A 146 -27.13 24.10 2.54
CA VAL A 146 -28.50 24.61 2.50
C VAL A 146 -29.04 24.68 3.93
N LEU A 147 -29.33 25.88 4.42
CA LEU A 147 -29.73 26.14 5.80
C LEU A 147 -31.24 26.01 6.03
N ARG A 148 -32.08 26.39 5.06
CA ARG A 148 -33.54 26.37 5.22
C ARG A 148 -34.30 25.71 4.07
N GLY A 149 -35.20 24.80 4.48
CA GLY A 149 -36.49 24.51 3.85
C GLY A 149 -37.54 24.45 4.97
N ASP A 150 -38.36 25.48 5.08
CA ASP A 150 -39.53 25.69 5.97
C ASP A 150 -39.41 25.30 7.47
N GLY A 151 -39.35 26.31 8.35
CA GLY A 151 -39.61 26.19 9.80
C GLY A 151 -38.56 26.85 10.71
N GLN A 152 -39.02 27.46 11.81
CA GLN A 152 -38.20 28.18 12.81
C GLN A 152 -37.22 27.23 13.53
N ASP A 153 -35.93 27.55 13.48
CA ASP A 153 -34.83 26.69 13.92
C ASP A 153 -34.12 27.22 15.17
N LEU A 154 -34.10 26.42 16.23
CA LEU A 154 -33.43 26.72 17.50
C LEU A 154 -31.95 26.26 17.53
N VAL A 155 -31.54 25.30 16.69
CA VAL A 155 -30.18 24.68 16.68
C VAL A 155 -29.19 25.42 15.76
N HIS A 156 -29.63 26.49 15.09
CA HIS A 156 -28.81 27.27 14.15
C HIS A 156 -28.14 28.50 14.79
N THR A 157 -28.31 28.69 16.09
CA THR A 157 -27.78 29.84 16.87
C THR A 157 -26.31 29.69 17.27
N ALA A 158 -25.70 28.50 17.14
CA ALA A 158 -24.30 28.28 17.50
C ALA A 158 -23.35 29.04 16.56
N ARG A 159 -22.33 29.69 17.15
CA ARG A 159 -21.26 30.41 16.43
C ARG A 159 -20.50 29.52 15.47
N ILE A 160 -20.31 28.25 15.82
CA ILE A 160 -19.72 27.23 14.97
C ILE A 160 -20.77 26.13 14.77
N THR A 161 -21.14 25.87 13.52
CA THR A 161 -22.17 24.87 13.17
C THR A 161 -21.51 23.60 12.65
N PRO A 162 -21.72 22.44 13.30
CA PRO A 162 -21.18 21.18 12.80
C PRO A 162 -21.94 20.70 11.58
N VAL A 163 -21.22 20.08 10.65
CA VAL A 163 -21.80 19.46 9.44
C VAL A 163 -21.52 17.97 9.46
N HIS A 164 -22.54 17.20 9.82
CA HIS A 164 -22.49 15.75 9.89
C HIS A 164 -22.55 15.09 8.50
N PRO A 165 -21.85 13.96 8.29
CA PRO A 165 -22.09 13.12 7.12
C PRO A 165 -23.58 12.75 7.05
N ALA A 166 -24.15 12.86 5.85
CA ALA A 166 -25.57 12.67 5.59
C ALA A 166 -25.78 11.82 4.33
N SER A 167 -26.94 11.17 4.23
CA SER A 167 -27.32 10.29 3.12
C SER A 167 -28.66 10.71 2.53
N ASP A 168 -29.03 10.21 1.35
CA ASP A 168 -30.37 10.46 0.83
C ASP A 168 -31.43 9.92 1.82
N GLY A 169 -32.45 10.72 2.11
CA GLY A 169 -33.45 10.41 3.14
C GLY A 169 -33.19 11.00 4.53
N ILE A 170 -31.96 11.41 4.88
CA ILE A 170 -31.67 12.11 6.15
C ILE A 170 -30.72 13.29 5.97
N SER A 171 -31.13 14.47 6.43
CA SER A 171 -30.30 15.67 6.31
C SER A 171 -29.30 15.81 7.47
N ALA A 172 -28.15 16.45 7.22
CA ALA A 172 -27.19 16.82 8.27
C ALA A 172 -27.85 17.65 9.39
N LYS A 173 -28.86 18.47 9.06
CA LYS A 173 -29.69 19.19 10.02
C LYS A 173 -30.44 18.23 10.95
N THR A 174 -31.14 17.22 10.42
CA THR A 174 -31.89 16.26 11.23
C THR A 174 -30.96 15.46 12.15
N ILE A 175 -29.79 15.06 11.64
CA ILE A 175 -28.74 14.40 12.45
C ILE A 175 -28.29 15.32 13.59
N ARG A 176 -27.96 16.57 13.28
CA ARG A 176 -27.57 17.58 14.27
C ARG A 176 -28.66 17.84 15.32
N GLU A 177 -29.93 17.90 14.92
CA GLU A 177 -31.07 18.05 15.85
C GLU A 177 -31.19 16.84 16.78
N LEU A 178 -31.06 15.61 16.26
CA LEU A 178 -31.04 14.40 17.08
C LEU A 178 -29.88 14.42 18.07
N ILE A 179 -28.67 14.79 17.62
CA ILE A 179 -27.50 14.88 18.50
C ILE A 179 -27.72 15.92 19.60
N TRP A 180 -28.20 17.11 19.24
CA TRP A 180 -28.50 18.16 20.22
C TRP A 180 -29.48 17.66 21.30
N ARG A 181 -30.59 17.04 20.86
CA ARG A 181 -31.59 16.47 21.77
C ARG A 181 -31.05 15.33 22.63
N ALA A 182 -30.15 14.52 22.09
CA ALA A 182 -29.51 13.46 22.85
C ALA A 182 -28.61 14.05 23.95
N LEU A 183 -27.77 15.03 23.60
CA LEU A 183 -26.86 15.68 24.55
C LEU A 183 -27.61 16.43 25.66
N GLU A 184 -28.77 17.03 25.38
CA GLU A 184 -29.63 17.65 26.41
C GLU A 184 -30.17 16.63 27.43
N GLN A 185 -30.36 15.37 27.01
CA GLN A 185 -30.99 14.32 27.82
C GLN A 185 -29.99 13.36 28.46
N LEU A 186 -28.77 13.26 27.91
CA LEU A 186 -27.72 12.39 28.41
C LEU A 186 -27.11 12.97 29.70
N PRO A 187 -27.04 12.19 30.80
CA PRO A 187 -26.28 12.60 31.97
C PRO A 187 -24.78 12.73 31.64
N PRO A 188 -23.99 13.44 32.46
CA PRO A 188 -22.53 13.46 32.32
C PRO A 188 -21.97 12.04 32.33
N GLN A 189 -21.13 11.73 31.35
CA GLN A 189 -20.45 10.44 31.26
C GLN A 189 -19.13 10.47 32.06
N ALA A 190 -18.77 9.32 32.64
CA ALA A 190 -17.48 9.16 33.27
C ALA A 190 -16.37 9.07 32.21
N ASP A 191 -15.19 9.60 32.53
CA ASP A 191 -14.02 9.44 31.68
C ASP A 191 -13.61 7.95 31.62
N PRO A 192 -13.44 7.38 30.42
CA PRO A 192 -13.01 5.98 30.28
C PRO A 192 -11.54 5.76 30.68
N LEU A 193 -10.73 6.82 30.74
CA LEU A 193 -9.32 6.73 31.10
C LEU A 193 -9.09 6.81 32.63
N PRO A 194 -8.07 6.12 33.15
CA PRO A 194 -7.62 6.28 34.52
C PRO A 194 -7.20 7.72 34.85
N ALA A 195 -7.44 8.15 36.09
CA ALA A 195 -7.18 9.53 36.53
C ALA A 195 -5.69 9.94 36.44
N ASP A 196 -4.77 9.00 36.67
CA ASP A 196 -3.34 9.19 36.55
C ASP A 196 -2.89 9.45 35.10
N VAL A 197 -3.52 8.79 34.12
CA VAL A 197 -3.27 9.04 32.69
C VAL A 197 -3.77 10.43 32.29
N ILE A 198 -4.97 10.80 32.76
CA ILE A 198 -5.57 12.12 32.51
C ILE A 198 -4.66 13.23 33.06
N GLU A 199 -4.15 13.06 34.28
CA GLU A 199 -3.27 14.04 34.93
C GLU A 199 -1.91 14.13 34.23
N ALA A 200 -1.27 12.98 33.95
CA ALA A 200 0.05 12.93 33.32
C ALA A 200 0.07 13.59 31.93
N GLU A 201 -0.98 13.37 31.14
CA GLU A 201 -1.09 13.89 29.77
C GLU A 201 -1.88 15.22 29.70
N SER A 202 -2.30 15.77 30.84
CA SER A 202 -3.07 17.02 30.94
C SER A 202 -4.33 17.03 30.04
N LEU A 203 -5.04 15.92 30.00
CA LEU A 203 -6.17 15.71 29.08
C LEU A 203 -7.41 16.50 29.52
N SER A 204 -8.14 17.04 28.55
CA SER A 204 -9.45 17.64 28.83
C SER A 204 -10.48 16.56 29.18
N ASP A 205 -11.49 16.91 29.98
CA ASP A 205 -12.61 16.03 30.32
C ASP A 205 -13.27 15.40 29.07
N TRP A 206 -13.52 14.09 29.13
CA TRP A 206 -14.05 13.31 28.01
C TRP A 206 -15.49 13.68 27.64
N ASP A 207 -16.40 13.80 28.60
CA ASP A 207 -17.80 14.15 28.34
C ASP A 207 -17.90 15.54 27.70
N ALA A 208 -17.11 16.49 28.20
CA ALA A 208 -16.99 17.81 27.61
C ALA A 208 -16.41 17.76 26.18
N ALA A 209 -15.38 16.96 25.91
CA ALA A 209 -14.84 16.78 24.56
C ALA A 209 -15.89 16.19 23.60
N CYS A 210 -16.62 15.15 24.02
CA CYS A 210 -17.73 14.57 23.27
C CYS A 210 -18.85 15.57 22.99
N ARG A 211 -19.13 16.52 23.89
CA ARG A 211 -20.12 17.58 23.64
C ARG A 211 -19.58 18.65 22.68
N ARG A 212 -18.34 19.12 22.91
CA ARG A 212 -17.68 20.18 22.15
C ARG A 212 -17.31 19.78 20.73
N ILE A 213 -17.05 18.49 20.45
CA ILE A 213 -16.83 18.05 19.08
C ILE A 213 -18.09 18.26 18.23
N HIS A 214 -19.28 18.16 18.81
CA HIS A 214 -20.52 18.47 18.09
C HIS A 214 -20.83 19.97 18.14
N PHE A 215 -20.79 20.59 19.32
CA PHE A 215 -21.25 21.97 19.49
C PHE A 215 -20.21 22.82 20.23
N PRO A 216 -19.09 23.18 19.57
CA PRO A 216 -18.07 24.02 20.19
C PRO A 216 -18.54 25.48 20.26
N ALA A 217 -18.21 26.18 21.34
CA ALA A 217 -18.47 27.61 21.45
C ALA A 217 -17.53 28.45 20.57
N ASP A 218 -16.29 27.97 20.40
CA ASP A 218 -15.22 28.60 19.63
C ASP A 218 -14.20 27.59 19.10
N GLU A 219 -13.22 28.06 18.33
CA GLU A 219 -12.19 27.22 17.71
C GLU A 219 -11.25 26.57 18.74
N HIS A 220 -11.08 27.18 19.92
CA HIS A 220 -10.22 26.62 20.96
C HIS A 220 -10.86 25.39 21.61
N GLU A 221 -12.16 25.47 21.95
CA GLU A 221 -12.91 24.30 22.40
C GLU A 221 -12.93 23.18 21.37
N LEU A 222 -13.10 23.52 20.09
CA LEU A 222 -13.05 22.54 19.00
C LEU A 222 -11.67 21.87 18.90
N ALA A 223 -10.60 22.66 18.98
CA ALA A 223 -9.23 22.13 18.92
C ALA A 223 -8.95 21.18 20.08
N SER A 224 -9.29 21.59 21.31
CA SER A 224 -9.13 20.77 22.52
C SER A 224 -9.95 19.47 22.45
N ALA A 225 -11.22 19.54 22.02
CA ALA A 225 -12.05 18.35 21.85
C ALA A 225 -11.47 17.37 20.82
N ARG A 226 -10.95 17.88 19.70
CA ARG A 226 -10.30 17.05 18.67
C ARG A 226 -9.03 16.40 19.17
N GLU A 227 -8.21 17.12 19.93
CA GLU A 227 -6.99 16.59 20.52
C GLU A 227 -7.29 15.46 21.49
N ARG A 228 -8.25 15.67 22.40
CA ARG A 228 -8.69 14.64 23.34
C ARG A 228 -9.23 13.39 22.66
N LEU A 229 -10.13 13.54 21.70
CA LEU A 229 -10.73 12.39 21.01
C LEU A 229 -9.72 11.63 20.14
N LYS A 230 -8.72 12.33 19.56
CA LYS A 230 -7.60 11.68 18.87
C LYS A 230 -6.72 10.89 19.83
N PHE A 231 -6.45 11.44 21.01
CA PHE A 231 -5.70 10.74 22.05
C PHE A 231 -6.43 9.45 22.42
N ASP A 232 -7.73 9.51 22.72
CA ASP A 232 -8.54 8.35 23.07
C ASP A 232 -8.52 7.27 21.98
N GLU A 233 -8.70 7.65 20.71
CA GLU A 233 -8.66 6.70 19.59
C GLU A 233 -7.31 6.01 19.48
N LEU A 234 -6.21 6.76 19.58
CA LEU A 234 -4.86 6.21 19.50
C LEU A 234 -4.53 5.37 20.74
N PHE A 235 -4.88 5.82 21.94
CA PHE A 235 -4.64 5.13 23.19
C PHE A 235 -5.36 3.78 23.22
N MET A 236 -6.62 3.72 22.78
CA MET A 236 -7.36 2.46 22.69
C MET A 236 -6.73 1.48 21.69
N LEU A 237 -6.23 1.99 20.56
CA LEU A 237 -5.49 1.17 19.61
C LEU A 237 -4.20 0.60 20.24
N GLU A 238 -3.41 1.45 20.90
CA GLU A 238 -2.15 1.07 21.55
C GLU A 238 -2.38 0.11 22.72
N LEU A 239 -3.45 0.30 23.49
CA LEU A 239 -3.82 -0.61 24.57
C LEU A 239 -4.17 -2.00 24.04
N GLY A 240 -4.91 -2.08 22.93
CA GLY A 240 -5.19 -3.35 22.26
C GLY A 240 -3.93 -4.05 21.77
N VAL A 241 -2.97 -3.29 21.23
CA VAL A 241 -1.65 -3.77 20.83
C VAL A 241 -0.85 -4.29 22.03
N ALA A 242 -0.77 -3.51 23.10
CA ALA A 242 -0.05 -3.86 24.32
C ALA A 242 -0.62 -5.13 24.97
N PHE A 243 -1.95 -5.23 25.08
CA PHE A 243 -2.62 -6.43 25.59
C PHE A 243 -2.30 -7.67 24.75
N ARG A 244 -2.30 -7.52 23.42
CA ARG A 244 -1.92 -8.61 22.51
C ARG A 244 -0.46 -9.02 22.68
N ARG A 245 0.46 -8.07 22.78
CA ARG A 245 1.89 -8.30 23.03
C ARG A 245 2.12 -9.02 24.35
N GLN A 246 1.51 -8.55 25.43
CA GLN A 246 1.59 -9.18 26.75
C GLN A 246 1.05 -10.61 26.71
N ARG A 247 -0.08 -10.84 26.04
CA ARG A 247 -0.66 -12.19 25.93
C ARG A 247 0.26 -13.14 25.17
N LEU A 248 0.89 -12.69 24.07
CA LEU A 248 1.88 -13.48 23.35
C LEU A 248 3.13 -13.76 24.21
N ALA A 249 3.61 -12.78 24.97
CA ALA A 249 4.78 -12.96 25.83
C ALA A 249 4.54 -13.95 26.98
N THR A 250 3.31 -14.01 27.52
CA THR A 250 2.97 -14.89 28.65
C THR A 250 2.55 -16.30 28.19
N GLU A 251 1.90 -16.44 27.03
CA GLU A 251 1.37 -17.72 26.55
C GLU A 251 2.35 -18.52 25.68
N ARG A 252 3.42 -17.90 25.18
CA ARG A 252 4.32 -18.52 24.19
C ARG A 252 5.70 -18.78 24.75
N THR A 253 6.22 -19.96 24.45
CA THR A 253 7.60 -20.35 24.73
C THR A 253 8.36 -20.33 23.41
N GLY A 254 9.36 -19.46 23.32
CA GLY A 254 10.26 -19.35 22.17
C GLY A 254 11.56 -20.13 22.40
N ILE A 255 12.50 -19.92 21.50
CA ILE A 255 13.85 -20.47 21.56
C ILE A 255 14.80 -19.29 21.81
N ALA A 256 15.62 -19.38 22.87
CA ALA A 256 16.65 -18.39 23.13
C ALA A 256 17.91 -18.77 22.33
N HIS A 257 18.19 -17.99 21.28
CA HIS A 257 19.33 -18.20 20.39
C HIS A 257 20.63 -17.61 20.94
N GLU A 258 21.76 -18.12 20.46
CA GLU A 258 23.09 -17.54 20.69
C GLU A 258 23.48 -16.69 19.46
N PRO A 259 23.38 -15.35 19.52
CA PRO A 259 23.60 -14.51 18.34
C PRO A 259 25.08 -14.34 17.97
N ASN A 260 25.99 -14.65 18.88
CA ASN A 260 27.42 -14.43 18.71
C ASN A 260 28.18 -15.76 18.68
N GLY A 261 28.64 -16.14 17.50
CA GLY A 261 29.43 -17.35 17.32
C GLY A 261 30.18 -17.36 16.00
N PRO A 262 30.76 -18.52 15.63
CA PRO A 262 31.65 -18.63 14.47
C PRO A 262 31.02 -18.26 13.12
N LEU A 263 29.75 -18.64 12.89
CA LEU A 263 29.02 -18.38 11.65
C LEU A 263 28.73 -16.89 11.49
N THR A 264 28.19 -16.25 12.53
CA THR A 264 27.85 -14.82 12.50
C THR A 264 29.10 -13.96 12.44
N SER A 265 30.16 -14.35 13.16
CA SER A 265 31.47 -13.67 13.11
C SER A 265 32.17 -13.78 11.76
N ALA A 266 31.97 -14.89 11.03
CA ALA A 266 32.55 -15.10 9.70
C ALA A 266 31.82 -14.35 8.58
N LEU A 267 30.59 -13.88 8.81
CA LEU A 267 29.81 -13.17 7.79
C LEU A 267 30.48 -11.83 7.43
N LYS A 268 30.76 -10.95 8.40
CA LYS A 268 31.25 -9.58 8.10
C LYS A 268 32.55 -9.58 7.26
N PRO A 269 33.60 -10.35 7.61
CA PRO A 269 34.86 -10.33 6.86
C PRO A 269 34.75 -10.87 5.41
N THR A 270 33.69 -11.62 5.10
CA THR A 270 33.51 -12.26 3.79
C THR A 270 32.63 -11.44 2.84
N LEU A 271 32.03 -10.35 3.31
CA LEU A 271 31.17 -9.50 2.49
C LEU A 271 31.98 -8.76 1.41
N PRO A 272 31.48 -8.68 0.17
CA PRO A 272 32.13 -7.92 -0.90
C PRO A 272 31.94 -6.40 -0.78
N PHE A 273 31.34 -5.91 0.32
CA PHE A 273 31.04 -4.52 0.60
C PHE A 273 31.03 -4.29 2.12
N GLU A 274 31.22 -3.04 2.56
CA GLU A 274 31.06 -2.68 3.98
C GLU A 274 29.57 -2.49 4.29
N PRO A 275 29.02 -3.14 5.33
CA PRO A 275 27.66 -2.90 5.76
C PRO A 275 27.47 -1.45 6.26
N THR A 276 26.28 -0.91 6.03
CA THR A 276 25.87 0.40 6.58
C THR A 276 25.72 0.36 8.10
N ARG A 277 25.72 1.52 8.77
CA ARG A 277 25.42 1.61 10.21
C ARG A 277 24.03 1.03 10.50
N ALA A 278 23.03 1.37 9.68
CA ALA A 278 21.66 0.88 9.85
C ALA A 278 21.57 -0.66 9.75
N GLN A 279 22.34 -1.28 8.86
CA GLN A 279 22.41 -2.75 8.76
C GLN A 279 23.06 -3.36 10.01
N HIS A 280 24.12 -2.76 10.54
CA HIS A 280 24.76 -3.21 11.78
C HIS A 280 23.79 -3.15 12.96
N GLU A 281 23.18 -2.00 13.20
CA GLU A 281 22.20 -1.82 14.27
C GLU A 281 21.00 -2.78 14.14
N ALA A 282 20.53 -3.02 12.92
CA ALA A 282 19.45 -3.97 12.67
C ALA A 282 19.86 -5.43 12.95
N MET A 283 21.09 -5.83 12.61
CA MET A 283 21.62 -7.16 12.92
C MET A 283 21.76 -7.36 14.44
N ASP A 284 22.26 -6.36 15.15
CA ASP A 284 22.44 -6.39 16.61
C ASP A 284 21.10 -6.41 17.35
N ASP A 285 20.12 -5.60 16.93
CA ASP A 285 18.78 -5.57 17.52
C ASP A 285 18.04 -6.89 17.29
N ILE A 286 18.10 -7.45 16.07
CA ILE A 286 17.52 -8.77 15.78
C ILE A 286 18.23 -9.85 16.59
N GLY A 287 19.56 -9.85 16.67
CA GLY A 287 20.30 -10.80 17.50
C GLY A 287 19.92 -10.74 18.98
N THR A 288 19.74 -9.52 19.52
CA THR A 288 19.28 -9.31 20.90
C THR A 288 17.88 -9.85 21.13
N LYS A 289 16.97 -9.67 20.16
CA LYS A 289 15.59 -10.18 20.24
C LYS A 289 15.54 -11.70 20.12
N MET A 290 16.33 -12.31 19.24
CA MET A 290 16.42 -13.76 19.09
C MET A 290 17.05 -14.44 20.33
N ALA A 291 17.87 -13.71 21.10
CA ALA A 291 18.42 -14.21 22.36
C ALA A 291 17.40 -14.24 23.52
N ALA A 292 16.23 -13.62 23.35
CA ALA A 292 15.19 -13.62 24.36
C ALA A 292 14.46 -14.98 24.41
N PRO A 293 13.94 -15.41 25.57
CA PRO A 293 13.18 -16.67 25.69
C PRO A 293 11.78 -16.60 25.06
N GLN A 294 11.31 -15.40 24.68
CA GLN A 294 10.06 -15.20 23.96
C GLN A 294 10.32 -15.18 22.44
N PRO A 295 9.41 -15.73 21.62
CA PRO A 295 9.60 -15.74 20.18
C PRO A 295 9.62 -14.31 19.61
N MET A 296 10.65 -14.01 18.82
CA MET A 296 10.78 -12.75 18.11
C MET A 296 9.67 -12.61 17.07
N ASN A 297 9.07 -11.42 16.99
CA ASN A 297 8.11 -11.08 15.95
C ASN A 297 8.42 -9.67 15.44
N VAL A 298 9.20 -9.56 14.35
CA VAL A 298 9.80 -8.29 13.90
C VAL A 298 9.42 -7.97 12.46
N LEU A 299 9.12 -6.71 12.18
CA LEU A 299 9.03 -6.09 10.87
C LEU A 299 10.34 -5.35 10.57
N LEU A 300 11.15 -5.91 9.67
CA LEU A 300 12.28 -5.23 9.06
C LEU A 300 11.82 -4.37 7.89
N GLN A 301 11.83 -3.06 8.12
CA GLN A 301 11.45 -2.05 7.14
C GLN A 301 12.68 -1.40 6.52
N GLY A 302 12.68 -1.21 5.21
CA GLY A 302 13.68 -0.39 4.55
C GLY A 302 13.42 -0.30 3.07
N ASP A 303 13.97 0.70 2.40
CA ASP A 303 13.74 0.89 0.97
C ASP A 303 14.25 -0.29 0.11
N VAL A 304 13.73 -0.42 -1.12
CA VAL A 304 14.20 -1.46 -2.05
C VAL A 304 15.71 -1.30 -2.24
N GLY A 305 16.47 -2.33 -1.89
CA GLY A 305 17.93 -2.35 -1.99
C GLY A 305 18.67 -1.63 -0.85
N SER A 306 18.03 -1.38 0.29
CA SER A 306 18.70 -1.02 1.55
C SER A 306 19.50 -2.17 2.18
N GLY A 307 19.45 -3.37 1.58
CA GLY A 307 20.18 -4.55 2.05
C GLY A 307 19.44 -5.43 3.06
N LYS A 308 18.11 -5.40 3.09
CA LYS A 308 17.28 -6.30 3.94
C LYS A 308 17.69 -7.77 3.90
N THR A 309 18.08 -8.29 2.73
CA THR A 309 18.54 -9.68 2.56
C THR A 309 19.78 -10.00 3.40
N LEU A 310 20.70 -9.05 3.62
CA LEU A 310 21.86 -9.25 4.49
C LEU A 310 21.43 -9.48 5.94
N VAL A 311 20.56 -8.61 6.44
CA VAL A 311 20.03 -8.69 7.81
C VAL A 311 19.21 -9.98 8.01
N ALA A 312 18.41 -10.37 7.02
CA ALA A 312 17.71 -11.65 7.04
C ALA A 312 18.65 -12.85 7.05
N LEU A 313 19.73 -12.82 6.25
CA LEU A 313 20.73 -13.89 6.26
C LEU A 313 21.43 -13.98 7.61
N HIS A 314 21.79 -12.84 8.21
CA HIS A 314 22.35 -12.80 9.57
C HIS A 314 21.43 -13.50 10.58
N ALA A 315 20.13 -13.19 10.57
CA ALA A 315 19.15 -13.86 11.43
C ALA A 315 19.10 -15.38 11.17
N CYS A 316 19.13 -15.81 9.91
CA CYS A 316 19.21 -17.24 9.56
C CYS A 316 20.49 -17.90 10.10
N LEU A 317 21.63 -17.21 10.06
CA LEU A 317 22.88 -17.72 10.60
C LEU A 317 22.83 -17.86 12.12
N VAL A 318 22.21 -16.93 12.84
CA VAL A 318 21.97 -17.03 14.29
C VAL A 318 21.17 -18.29 14.65
N ALA A 319 20.11 -18.57 13.90
CA ALA A 319 19.29 -19.77 14.08
C ALA A 319 20.10 -21.06 13.81
N VAL A 320 20.84 -21.11 12.70
CA VAL A 320 21.68 -22.27 12.32
C VAL A 320 22.82 -22.51 13.31
N GLU A 321 23.46 -21.44 13.77
CA GLU A 321 24.51 -21.50 14.79
C GLU A 321 24.02 -22.05 16.12
N SER A 322 22.77 -21.75 16.47
CA SER A 322 22.10 -22.29 17.65
C SER A 322 21.63 -23.74 17.47
N GLY A 323 21.93 -24.39 16.33
CA GLY A 323 21.59 -25.79 16.05
C GLY A 323 20.20 -26.01 15.46
N HIS A 324 19.53 -24.96 14.97
CA HIS A 324 18.17 -25.03 14.43
C HIS A 324 18.13 -24.73 12.93
N GLN A 325 17.01 -25.04 12.28
CA GLN A 325 16.78 -24.72 10.87
C GLN A 325 16.16 -23.33 10.70
N ALA A 326 16.47 -22.69 9.58
CA ALA A 326 15.89 -21.40 9.18
C ALA A 326 15.23 -21.47 7.79
N ALA A 327 14.24 -20.62 7.55
CA ALA A 327 13.56 -20.53 6.26
C ALA A 327 13.44 -19.07 5.78
N ILE A 328 13.66 -18.83 4.47
CA ILE A 328 13.34 -17.58 3.79
C ILE A 328 12.20 -17.84 2.80
N MET A 329 11.08 -17.15 2.99
CA MET A 329 9.87 -17.27 2.19
C MET A 329 9.65 -16.03 1.33
N ALA A 330 9.44 -16.24 0.03
CA ALA A 330 9.10 -15.19 -0.92
C ALA A 330 7.74 -15.45 -1.61
N PRO A 331 7.04 -14.40 -2.07
CA PRO A 331 5.69 -14.53 -2.61
C PRO A 331 5.65 -15.11 -4.04
N THR A 332 6.82 -15.18 -4.70
CA THR A 332 6.94 -15.70 -6.07
C THR A 332 8.24 -16.47 -6.25
N GLU A 333 8.26 -17.39 -7.20
CA GLU A 333 9.47 -18.15 -7.55
C GLU A 333 10.61 -17.25 -8.05
N VAL A 334 10.26 -16.13 -8.70
CA VAL A 334 11.25 -15.15 -9.16
C VAL A 334 11.98 -14.52 -7.98
N LEU A 335 11.24 -14.08 -6.96
CA LEU A 335 11.81 -13.50 -5.74
C LEU A 335 12.54 -14.55 -4.90
N ALA A 336 11.98 -15.76 -4.76
CA ALA A 336 12.65 -16.88 -4.09
C ALA A 336 14.00 -17.21 -4.77
N GLY A 337 14.02 -17.24 -6.11
CA GLY A 337 15.24 -17.44 -6.87
C GLY A 337 16.22 -16.26 -6.79
N GLN A 338 15.74 -15.03 -6.58
CA GLN A 338 16.62 -13.88 -6.30
C GLN A 338 17.28 -14.02 -4.93
N HIS A 339 16.51 -14.33 -3.87
CA HIS A 339 17.07 -14.60 -2.55
C HIS A 339 18.05 -15.77 -2.58
N ALA A 340 17.72 -16.88 -3.25
CA ALA A 340 18.60 -18.03 -3.35
C ALA A 340 19.95 -17.70 -4.00
N ARG A 341 19.97 -16.86 -5.04
CA ARG A 341 21.23 -16.38 -5.65
C ARG A 341 22.00 -15.47 -4.70
N SER A 342 21.36 -14.47 -4.13
CA SER A 342 22.00 -13.54 -3.20
C SER A 342 22.59 -14.26 -1.98
N VAL A 343 21.84 -15.19 -1.38
CA VAL A 343 22.28 -15.99 -0.24
C VAL A 343 23.43 -16.92 -0.64
N ALA A 344 23.34 -17.59 -1.80
CA ALA A 344 24.43 -18.44 -2.28
C ALA A 344 25.73 -17.64 -2.48
N ASP A 345 25.64 -16.44 -3.06
CA ASP A 345 26.82 -15.60 -3.29
C ASP A 345 27.45 -15.10 -1.98
N LEU A 346 26.64 -14.87 -0.93
CA LEU A 346 27.12 -14.50 0.41
C LEU A 346 27.65 -15.68 1.24
N LEU A 347 27.08 -16.87 1.09
CA LEU A 347 27.50 -18.07 1.83
C LEU A 347 28.71 -18.78 1.23
N ARG A 348 28.94 -18.67 -0.08
CA ARG A 348 30.06 -19.34 -0.77
C ARG A 348 31.43 -19.03 -0.15
N PRO A 349 31.80 -17.76 0.13
CA PRO A 349 33.09 -17.46 0.75
C PRO A 349 33.24 -18.03 2.16
N MET A 350 32.12 -18.30 2.84
CA MET A 350 32.08 -18.94 4.16
C MET A 350 32.08 -20.47 4.09
N GLY A 351 32.16 -21.09 2.90
CA GLY A 351 32.10 -22.54 2.75
C GLY A 351 30.68 -23.12 2.75
N GLY A 352 29.66 -22.29 2.55
CA GLY A 352 28.27 -22.76 2.42
C GLY A 352 28.04 -23.57 1.15
N VAL A 353 27.29 -24.67 1.27
CA VAL A 353 27.10 -25.64 0.20
C VAL A 353 25.62 -25.74 -0.16
N ALA A 354 25.30 -25.63 -1.44
CA ALA A 354 23.96 -25.94 -1.92
C ALA A 354 23.74 -27.45 -1.85
N ALA A 355 22.64 -27.90 -1.24
CA ALA A 355 22.28 -29.31 -1.23
C ALA A 355 22.27 -29.85 -2.69
N PRO A 356 22.87 -31.03 -2.95
CA PRO A 356 23.19 -31.44 -4.31
C PRO A 356 21.95 -31.54 -5.20
N ALA A 357 21.91 -30.72 -6.26
CA ALA A 357 21.02 -30.95 -7.39
C ALA A 357 21.40 -32.28 -8.05
N GLY A 358 20.43 -33.14 -8.32
CA GLY A 358 20.68 -34.42 -8.99
C GLY A 358 21.38 -34.25 -10.35
N PRO A 359 21.93 -35.33 -10.93
CA PRO A 359 22.58 -35.27 -12.24
C PRO A 359 21.59 -34.74 -13.26
N SER A 360 21.89 -33.57 -13.83
CA SER A 360 21.10 -32.96 -14.88
C SER A 360 21.08 -33.92 -16.09
N ARG A 361 19.90 -34.45 -16.43
CA ARG A 361 19.71 -35.14 -17.71
C ARG A 361 19.77 -34.08 -18.82
N GLY A 362 20.96 -33.86 -19.36
CA GLY A 362 21.19 -32.99 -20.51
C GLY A 362 22.66 -32.90 -20.86
N THR A 363 23.10 -33.77 -21.77
CA THR A 363 24.40 -33.78 -22.47
C THR A 363 25.62 -33.55 -21.57
N ALA A 364 26.28 -34.66 -21.20
CA ALA A 364 27.61 -34.65 -20.63
C ALA A 364 28.55 -33.82 -21.54
N ASP A 365 28.95 -32.64 -21.05
CA ASP A 365 30.08 -31.89 -21.57
C ASP A 365 31.28 -32.26 -20.69
N PRO A 366 32.23 -33.09 -21.17
CA PRO A 366 33.35 -33.59 -20.38
C PRO A 366 34.28 -32.49 -19.83
N GLN A 367 34.12 -31.25 -20.28
CA GLN A 367 34.94 -30.10 -19.85
C GLN A 367 34.39 -29.32 -18.65
N ARG A 368 33.18 -29.62 -18.15
CA ARG A 368 32.69 -29.00 -16.90
C ARG A 368 33.38 -29.52 -15.64
N SER A 369 34.04 -30.68 -15.71
CA SER A 369 34.73 -31.29 -14.56
C SER A 369 36.11 -30.69 -14.25
N LEU A 370 36.54 -29.65 -14.98
CA LEU A 370 37.88 -29.04 -14.84
C LEU A 370 37.88 -27.65 -14.17
N PHE A 371 36.70 -27.06 -13.92
CA PHE A 371 36.55 -25.78 -13.22
C PHE A 371 35.93 -25.90 -11.83
N ASP A 372 35.64 -27.12 -11.38
CA ASP A 372 35.31 -27.38 -9.98
C ASP A 372 36.64 -27.41 -9.22
N GLY A 373 37.14 -26.23 -8.88
CA GLY A 373 38.33 -26.06 -8.09
C GLY A 373 38.16 -26.83 -6.79
N SER A 374 38.95 -27.89 -6.63
CA SER A 374 39.07 -28.64 -5.40
C SER A 374 39.35 -27.68 -4.25
N ILE A 375 38.33 -27.43 -3.43
CA ILE A 375 38.47 -26.81 -2.12
C ILE A 375 39.39 -27.73 -1.31
N PRO A 376 40.47 -27.22 -0.69
CA PRO A 376 41.30 -28.03 0.20
C PRO A 376 40.42 -28.66 1.30
N PRO A 377 40.68 -29.91 1.73
CA PRO A 377 39.92 -30.54 2.79
C PRO A 377 40.37 -29.97 4.14
N THR A 378 39.93 -28.76 4.48
CA THR A 378 40.05 -28.19 5.82
C THR A 378 38.81 -27.34 6.11
N ALA A 379 38.08 -27.74 7.16
CA ALA A 379 36.82 -27.23 7.71
C ALA A 379 35.54 -27.88 7.16
N GLU A 380 34.74 -28.43 8.07
CA GLU A 380 33.42 -29.02 7.87
C GLU A 380 32.45 -28.01 7.20
N PRO A 381 31.45 -28.47 6.43
CA PRO A 381 30.53 -27.57 5.73
C PRO A 381 29.82 -26.65 6.73
N THR A 382 29.98 -25.34 6.51
CA THR A 382 29.62 -24.33 7.49
C THR A 382 28.11 -24.03 7.51
N VAL A 383 27.42 -24.13 6.36
CA VAL A 383 25.94 -24.04 6.23
C VAL A 383 25.47 -24.77 4.96
N ARG A 384 24.49 -25.66 5.05
CA ARG A 384 23.84 -26.35 3.92
C ARG A 384 22.50 -25.70 3.60
N PHE A 385 22.30 -25.30 2.35
CA PHE A 385 21.06 -24.61 1.94
C PHE A 385 20.41 -25.21 0.69
N ALA A 386 19.08 -25.08 0.59
CA ALA A 386 18.32 -25.58 -0.55
C ALA A 386 17.23 -24.59 -0.99
N MET A 387 16.78 -24.71 -2.25
CA MET A 387 15.65 -23.95 -2.76
C MET A 387 14.46 -24.85 -3.05
N LEU A 388 13.30 -24.58 -2.45
CA LEU A 388 12.06 -25.34 -2.69
C LEU A 388 10.92 -24.42 -3.17
N THR A 389 10.55 -24.58 -4.43
CA THR A 389 9.46 -23.83 -5.08
C THR A 389 8.48 -24.78 -5.77
N GLY A 390 7.37 -24.26 -6.31
CA GLY A 390 6.40 -25.07 -7.04
C GLY A 390 6.97 -25.72 -8.31
N SER A 391 8.02 -25.13 -8.88
CA SER A 391 8.75 -25.68 -10.02
C SER A 391 9.65 -26.88 -9.69
N VAL A 392 10.00 -27.09 -8.42
CA VAL A 392 10.80 -28.24 -7.97
C VAL A 392 9.87 -29.44 -7.79
N THR A 393 10.12 -30.52 -8.54
CA THR A 393 9.20 -31.68 -8.65
C THR A 393 9.94 -33.02 -8.67
N GLY A 394 9.21 -34.10 -8.41
CA GLY A 394 9.72 -35.47 -8.44
C GLY A 394 10.82 -35.71 -7.41
N LYS A 395 11.81 -36.56 -7.78
CA LYS A 395 12.88 -37.01 -6.88
C LYS A 395 13.70 -35.88 -6.24
N GLU A 396 13.79 -34.72 -6.88
CA GLU A 396 14.50 -33.56 -6.31
C GLU A 396 13.71 -32.94 -5.16
N ARG A 397 12.38 -32.83 -5.31
CA ARG A 397 11.50 -32.38 -4.22
C ARG A 397 11.54 -33.36 -3.06
N ASP A 398 11.47 -34.66 -3.33
CA ASP A 398 11.48 -35.69 -2.29
C ASP A 398 12.76 -35.61 -1.44
N ARG A 399 13.94 -35.51 -2.08
CA ARG A 399 15.21 -35.35 -1.36
C ARG A 399 15.31 -34.07 -0.56
N ILE A 400 14.85 -32.95 -1.11
CA ILE A 400 14.88 -31.68 -0.38
C ILE A 400 13.92 -31.77 0.81
N SER A 401 12.73 -32.34 0.64
CA SER A 401 11.80 -32.57 1.75
C SER A 401 12.39 -33.49 2.82
N GLU A 402 12.99 -34.62 2.44
CA GLU A 402 13.69 -35.54 3.35
C GLU A 402 14.82 -34.82 4.11
N GLY A 403 15.62 -34.01 3.40
CA GLY A 403 16.72 -33.26 3.99
C GLY A 403 16.26 -32.13 4.94
N ILE A 404 15.06 -31.60 4.71
CA ILE A 404 14.43 -30.63 5.62
C ILE A 404 13.91 -31.35 6.87
N GLU A 405 13.36 -32.55 6.71
CA GLU A 405 12.79 -33.35 7.79
C GLU A 405 13.87 -33.96 8.71
N ASP A 406 14.99 -34.43 8.16
CA ASP A 406 16.09 -35.04 8.93
C ASP A 406 17.12 -34.04 9.47
N GLY A 407 16.99 -32.75 9.15
CA GLY A 407 17.92 -31.70 9.57
C GLY A 407 19.23 -31.66 8.79
N SER A 408 19.34 -32.37 7.65
CA SER A 408 20.52 -32.29 6.78
C SER A 408 20.56 -31.02 5.90
N ILE A 409 19.51 -30.22 5.92
CA ILE A 409 19.45 -28.88 5.31
C ILE A 409 19.22 -27.85 6.40
N ASP A 410 20.14 -26.90 6.54
CA ASP A 410 20.14 -25.92 7.63
C ASP A 410 19.29 -24.67 7.25
N LEU A 411 19.35 -24.25 5.98
CA LEU A 411 18.62 -23.09 5.46
C LEU A 411 17.79 -23.41 4.21
N VAL A 412 16.50 -23.08 4.23
CA VAL A 412 15.59 -23.32 3.10
C VAL A 412 15.07 -22.01 2.52
N ILE A 413 15.18 -21.84 1.21
CA ILE A 413 14.66 -20.66 0.50
C ILE A 413 13.52 -21.10 -0.41
N GLY A 414 12.35 -20.50 -0.29
CA GLY A 414 11.20 -21.01 -1.01
C GLY A 414 10.03 -20.07 -1.13
N THR A 415 8.95 -20.63 -1.67
CA THR A 415 7.65 -19.96 -1.76
C THR A 415 6.69 -20.56 -0.73
N HIS A 416 5.39 -20.38 -0.91
CA HIS A 416 4.38 -21.08 -0.11
C HIS A 416 4.49 -22.61 -0.15
N ALA A 417 5.26 -23.18 -1.07
CA ALA A 417 5.59 -24.60 -1.04
C ALA A 417 6.13 -25.05 0.33
N LEU A 418 6.85 -24.19 1.07
CA LEU A 418 7.40 -24.50 2.40
C LEU A 418 6.33 -24.68 3.50
N VAL A 419 5.15 -24.07 3.34
CA VAL A 419 4.05 -24.11 4.32
C VAL A 419 2.93 -25.07 3.92
N GLN A 420 3.05 -25.74 2.77
CA GLN A 420 2.13 -26.83 2.41
C GLN A 420 2.34 -28.02 3.35
N GLY A 421 1.31 -28.85 3.53
CA GLY A 421 1.32 -30.00 4.44
C GLY A 421 2.27 -31.15 4.06
N SER A 422 3.02 -31.03 2.97
CA SER A 422 3.97 -32.04 2.49
C SER A 422 5.42 -31.76 2.87
N VAL A 423 5.69 -30.74 3.69
CA VAL A 423 7.05 -30.35 4.11
C VAL A 423 7.06 -30.28 5.62
N THR A 424 7.82 -31.15 6.27
CA THR A 424 8.01 -31.19 7.72
C THR A 424 9.45 -30.77 7.99
N PHE A 425 9.66 -29.81 8.89
CA PHE A 425 10.99 -29.44 9.34
C PHE A 425 11.37 -30.32 10.52
N GLY A 426 12.65 -30.68 10.61
CA GLY A 426 13.18 -31.35 11.79
C GLY A 426 13.11 -30.45 13.02
N ASP A 427 13.60 -29.21 12.88
CA ASP A 427 13.55 -28.20 13.96
C ASP A 427 13.67 -26.77 13.43
N LEU A 428 12.57 -26.23 12.90
CA LEU A 428 12.52 -24.83 12.45
C LEU A 428 12.44 -23.89 13.64
N SER A 429 13.37 -22.94 13.78
CA SER A 429 13.31 -21.89 14.81
C SER A 429 13.08 -20.49 14.24
N LEU A 430 13.38 -20.22 12.97
CA LEU A 430 13.22 -18.92 12.35
C LEU A 430 12.57 -18.99 10.96
N ALA A 431 11.57 -18.14 10.73
CA ALA A 431 11.01 -17.88 9.40
C ALA A 431 11.12 -16.41 9.01
N VAL A 432 11.89 -16.15 7.95
CA VAL A 432 11.93 -14.86 7.27
C VAL A 432 10.87 -14.82 6.17
N ILE A 433 10.02 -13.79 6.14
CA ILE A 433 8.95 -13.63 5.16
C ILE A 433 9.15 -12.32 4.40
N ASP A 434 9.37 -12.39 3.09
CA ASP A 434 9.51 -11.22 2.21
C ASP A 434 8.17 -10.82 1.57
N GLU A 435 7.92 -9.52 1.50
CA GLU A 435 6.84 -8.85 0.76
C GLU A 435 5.40 -9.22 1.21
N GLN A 436 4.81 -8.36 2.05
CA GLN A 436 3.79 -8.78 3.03
C GLN A 436 2.43 -8.08 2.97
N HIS A 437 1.95 -7.60 1.81
CA HIS A 437 0.60 -6.99 1.78
C HIS A 437 -0.56 -7.99 1.88
N ARG A 438 -0.35 -9.31 1.75
CA ARG A 438 -1.48 -10.27 1.73
C ARG A 438 -1.21 -11.66 2.28
N PHE A 439 0.01 -11.88 2.77
CA PHE A 439 0.59 -13.22 2.88
C PHE A 439 0.93 -13.61 4.33
N GLY A 440 1.34 -12.66 5.17
CA GLY A 440 1.92 -12.97 6.49
C GLY A 440 1.01 -13.66 7.51
N LEU A 441 -0.29 -13.33 7.58
CA LEU A 441 -1.14 -13.83 8.67
C LEU A 441 -1.46 -15.33 8.57
N HIS A 442 -1.86 -15.82 7.38
CA HIS A 442 -2.22 -17.23 7.18
C HIS A 442 -1.00 -18.16 7.16
N GLN A 443 0.16 -17.68 6.70
CA GLN A 443 1.40 -18.45 6.70
C GLN A 443 2.00 -18.57 8.10
N ARG A 444 1.87 -17.54 8.94
CA ARG A 444 2.26 -17.60 10.35
C ARG A 444 1.52 -18.71 11.09
N MET A 445 0.23 -18.90 10.78
CA MET A 445 -0.54 -20.03 11.31
C MET A 445 -0.09 -21.37 10.73
N ALA A 446 0.32 -21.42 9.46
CA ALA A 446 0.79 -22.64 8.79
C ALA A 446 2.23 -23.06 9.17
N LEU A 447 3.02 -22.15 9.74
CA LEU A 447 4.34 -22.42 10.32
C LEU A 447 4.26 -22.81 11.80
N LYS A 448 3.10 -22.61 12.44
CA LYS A 448 2.87 -23.00 13.83
C LYS A 448 2.89 -24.53 13.93
N GLY A 449 3.76 -25.05 14.80
CA GLY A 449 3.94 -26.50 15.00
C GLY A 449 4.92 -27.19 14.03
N LYS A 450 5.67 -26.43 13.22
CA LYS A 450 6.79 -26.97 12.41
C LYS A 450 8.15 -26.91 13.13
N GLY A 451 8.21 -26.42 14.36
CA GLY A 451 9.40 -26.41 15.22
C GLY A 451 9.07 -26.96 16.60
N SER A 452 10.10 -27.13 17.43
CA SER A 452 9.95 -27.63 18.81
C SER A 452 9.13 -26.71 19.74
N GLY A 453 8.94 -25.44 19.34
CA GLY A 453 8.16 -24.42 20.05
C GLY A 453 7.54 -23.39 19.10
N ASP A 454 7.16 -22.22 19.62
CA ASP A 454 6.81 -21.08 18.76
C ASP A 454 8.10 -20.52 18.14
N ILE A 455 8.10 -20.35 16.82
CA ILE A 455 9.27 -19.90 16.06
C ILE A 455 9.39 -18.37 16.04
N ASP A 456 10.60 -17.90 15.84
CA ASP A 456 10.89 -16.51 15.49
C ASP A 456 10.40 -16.18 14.08
N VAL A 457 9.83 -14.99 13.92
CA VAL A 457 9.32 -14.49 12.65
C VAL A 457 9.92 -13.13 12.35
N LEU A 458 10.65 -13.06 11.24
CA LEU A 458 11.18 -11.82 10.68
C LEU A 458 10.46 -11.50 9.39
N ILE A 459 9.86 -10.33 9.30
CA ILE A 459 9.08 -9.93 8.13
C ILE A 459 9.74 -8.75 7.45
N MET A 460 10.03 -8.88 6.16
CA MET A 460 10.67 -7.83 5.38
C MET A 460 9.62 -7.06 4.56
N THR A 461 9.68 -5.74 4.62
CA THR A 461 8.89 -4.86 3.76
C THR A 461 9.76 -3.81 3.09
N ALA A 462 9.49 -3.58 1.81
CA ALA A 462 10.09 -2.49 1.05
C ALA A 462 9.35 -1.17 1.18
N THR A 463 8.06 -1.21 1.53
CA THR A 463 7.23 -0.01 1.65
C THR A 463 7.27 0.49 3.08
N PRO A 464 7.66 1.75 3.32
CA PRO A 464 7.51 2.36 4.63
C PRO A 464 6.04 2.33 5.03
N ILE A 465 5.71 1.57 6.07
CA ILE A 465 4.35 1.51 6.58
C ILE A 465 4.25 2.61 7.65
N PRO A 466 3.27 3.53 7.55
CA PRO A 466 3.05 4.50 8.62
C PRO A 466 2.93 3.75 9.96
N ARG A 467 3.63 4.21 10.99
CA ARG A 467 3.68 3.52 12.30
C ARG A 467 2.28 3.19 12.82
N THR A 468 1.33 4.10 12.65
CA THR A 468 -0.09 3.88 13.00
C THR A 468 -0.71 2.70 12.26
N LEU A 469 -0.47 2.55 10.96
CA LEU A 469 -0.94 1.39 10.19
C LEU A 469 -0.19 0.10 10.57
N ALA A 470 1.10 0.19 10.88
CA ALA A 470 1.87 -0.94 11.39
C ALA A 470 1.29 -1.47 12.71
N LEU A 471 0.90 -0.56 13.61
CA LEU A 471 0.26 -0.89 14.88
C LEU A 471 -1.15 -1.49 14.71
N THR A 472 -1.96 -0.98 13.77
CA THR A 472 -3.32 -1.53 13.55
C THR A 472 -3.30 -2.86 12.81
N TYR A 473 -2.54 -2.97 11.72
CA TYR A 473 -2.55 -4.16 10.84
C TYR A 473 -1.64 -5.27 11.33
N TYR A 474 -0.54 -4.91 11.97
CA TYR A 474 0.53 -5.83 12.35
C TYR A 474 0.91 -5.73 13.83
N GLY A 475 0.04 -5.15 14.66
CA GLY A 475 0.32 -4.63 16.00
C GLY A 475 1.13 -5.45 17.00
N ASP A 476 1.31 -6.75 16.77
CA ASP A 476 2.24 -7.57 17.55
C ASP A 476 3.70 -7.55 17.05
N LEU A 477 4.02 -6.82 15.97
CA LEU A 477 5.38 -6.72 15.42
C LEU A 477 6.17 -5.59 16.07
N ASP A 478 7.39 -5.88 16.50
CA ASP A 478 8.43 -4.87 16.70
C ASP A 478 8.93 -4.36 15.35
N VAL A 479 9.34 -3.10 15.25
CA VAL A 479 9.76 -2.51 13.98
C VAL A 479 11.24 -2.18 14.02
N VAL A 480 12.00 -2.74 13.08
CA VAL A 480 13.42 -2.45 12.85
C VAL A 480 13.53 -1.72 11.52
N VAL A 481 14.17 -0.56 11.50
CA VAL A 481 14.22 0.31 10.31
C VAL A 481 15.65 0.40 9.77
N LEU A 482 15.81 0.12 8.48
CA LEU A 482 17.00 0.44 7.71
C LEU A 482 16.82 1.82 7.07
N ASP A 483 17.36 2.85 7.72
CA ASP A 483 17.28 4.26 7.31
C ASP A 483 18.45 4.73 6.43
N GLU A 484 19.41 3.85 6.17
CA GLU A 484 20.62 4.13 5.37
C GLU A 484 20.67 3.28 4.10
N MET A 485 21.08 3.90 2.99
CA MET A 485 21.28 3.21 1.71
C MET A 485 22.76 2.85 1.50
N PRO A 486 23.07 1.68 0.91
CA PRO A 486 24.44 1.32 0.57
C PRO A 486 25.13 2.35 -0.34
N LEU A 487 26.45 2.51 -0.14
CA LEU A 487 27.29 3.43 -0.91
C LEU A 487 27.23 3.15 -2.43
N GLY A 488 27.29 4.21 -3.23
CA GLY A 488 27.29 4.12 -4.71
C GLY A 488 25.90 4.20 -5.36
N ARG A 489 24.83 4.26 -4.56
CA ARG A 489 23.47 4.48 -5.09
C ARG A 489 23.07 5.95 -5.00
N GLY A 490 23.12 6.64 -6.15
CA GLY A 490 22.62 8.01 -6.26
C GLY A 490 21.08 8.08 -6.15
N PRO A 491 20.54 9.26 -5.79
CA PRO A 491 19.09 9.47 -5.74
C PRO A 491 18.46 9.30 -7.13
N ILE A 492 17.25 8.73 -7.18
CA ILE A 492 16.49 8.59 -8.42
C ILE A 492 15.89 9.96 -8.77
N GLU A 493 16.29 10.54 -9.89
CA GLU A 493 15.67 11.77 -10.39
C GLU A 493 14.23 11.47 -10.86
N THR A 494 13.26 12.04 -10.14
CA THR A 494 11.83 11.80 -10.42
C THR A 494 11.21 13.05 -11.06
N ARG A 495 10.59 12.88 -12.23
CA ARG A 495 9.96 13.96 -12.99
C ARG A 495 8.48 13.66 -13.28
N VAL A 496 7.61 14.65 -13.08
CA VAL A 496 6.19 14.57 -13.46
C VAL A 496 5.98 15.18 -14.83
N VAL A 497 5.51 14.37 -15.79
CA VAL A 497 5.27 14.79 -17.17
C VAL A 497 3.79 15.10 -17.37
N ARG A 498 3.44 16.36 -17.68
CA ARG A 498 2.03 16.82 -17.86
C ARG A 498 1.69 17.29 -19.28
N ASP A 499 2.69 17.67 -20.07
CA ASP A 499 2.52 18.18 -21.42
C ASP A 499 3.24 17.32 -22.48
N VAL A 500 2.95 17.61 -23.74
CA VAL A 500 3.46 16.85 -24.90
C VAL A 500 4.97 17.04 -25.07
N ALA A 501 5.50 18.22 -24.76
CA ALA A 501 6.92 18.52 -24.90
C ALA A 501 7.75 17.70 -23.89
N ALA A 502 7.34 17.71 -22.62
CA ALA A 502 7.94 16.93 -21.55
C ALA A 502 7.84 15.41 -21.83
N ARG A 503 6.74 14.95 -22.44
CA ARG A 503 6.61 13.55 -22.86
C ARG A 503 7.62 13.17 -23.94
N THR A 504 7.80 14.03 -24.93
CA THR A 504 8.79 13.83 -26.01
C THR A 504 10.22 13.81 -25.45
N ALA A 505 10.51 14.67 -24.47
CA ALA A 505 11.79 14.67 -23.77
C ALA A 505 12.04 13.35 -22.99
N ALA A 506 11.02 12.84 -22.29
CA ALA A 506 11.11 11.55 -21.59
C ALA A 506 11.33 10.38 -22.58
N GLU A 507 10.64 10.37 -23.71
CA GLU A 507 10.84 9.36 -24.77
C GLU A 507 12.25 9.45 -25.37
N THR A 508 12.80 10.66 -25.52
CA THR A 508 14.18 10.88 -25.97
C THR A 508 15.20 10.35 -24.95
N LEU A 509 14.97 10.58 -23.65
CA LEU A 509 15.80 10.03 -22.59
C LEU A 509 15.81 8.50 -22.65
N VAL A 510 14.64 7.85 -22.78
CA VAL A 510 14.57 6.38 -22.93
C VAL A 510 15.46 5.89 -24.07
N ARG A 511 15.47 6.58 -25.22
CA ARG A 511 16.31 6.22 -26.36
C ARG A 511 17.79 6.33 -26.04
N GLN A 512 18.21 7.41 -25.38
CA GLN A 512 19.61 7.63 -24.98
C GLN A 512 20.09 6.55 -24.00
N GLU A 513 19.28 6.26 -22.98
CA GLU A 513 19.57 5.24 -21.98
C GLU A 513 19.69 3.85 -22.60
N VAL A 514 18.76 3.48 -23.48
CA VAL A 514 18.79 2.18 -24.17
C VAL A 514 19.95 2.09 -25.17
N ALA A 515 20.31 3.19 -25.85
CA ALA A 515 21.48 3.26 -26.71
C ALA A 515 22.79 3.05 -25.94
N ALA A 516 22.85 3.55 -24.70
CA ALA A 516 23.95 3.33 -23.76
C ALA A 516 23.96 1.92 -23.14
N GLY A 517 23.11 1.00 -23.59
CA GLY A 517 23.07 -0.39 -23.14
C GLY A 517 22.19 -0.63 -21.92
N ARG A 518 21.45 0.37 -21.44
CA ARG A 518 20.50 0.24 -20.32
C ARG A 518 19.11 -0.18 -20.80
N GLN A 519 18.16 -0.25 -19.88
CA GLN A 519 16.80 -0.74 -20.13
C GLN A 519 15.78 0.24 -19.57
N ALA A 520 14.62 0.31 -20.19
CA ALA A 520 13.49 1.08 -19.67
C ALA A 520 12.29 0.17 -19.41
N PHE A 521 11.56 0.47 -18.33
CA PHE A 521 10.32 -0.20 -17.97
C PHE A 521 9.16 0.79 -18.09
N VAL A 522 8.07 0.36 -18.72
CA VAL A 522 6.80 1.12 -18.77
C VAL A 522 5.74 0.30 -18.05
N VAL A 523 5.16 0.88 -17.00
CA VAL A 523 4.14 0.24 -16.17
C VAL A 523 2.78 0.85 -16.52
N CYS A 524 1.85 0.02 -16.99
CA CYS A 524 0.49 0.45 -17.29
C CYS A 524 -0.43 0.15 -16.10
N ALA A 525 -1.02 1.19 -15.51
CA ALA A 525 -1.99 1.02 -14.43
C ALA A 525 -3.25 0.28 -14.92
N ALA A 526 -3.79 -0.61 -14.08
CA ALA A 526 -5.03 -1.30 -14.39
C ALA A 526 -6.20 -0.31 -14.32
N ILE A 527 -6.92 -0.13 -15.43
CA ILE A 527 -8.20 0.54 -15.44
C ILE A 527 -9.26 -0.57 -15.32
N ASP A 528 -9.82 -0.68 -14.12
CA ASP A 528 -10.97 -1.53 -13.74
C ASP A 528 -10.69 -2.98 -13.29
N GLU A 529 -11.35 -3.44 -12.22
CA GLU A 529 -11.17 -4.75 -11.57
C GLU A 529 -11.63 -5.94 -12.45
N ALA A 530 -12.39 -5.67 -13.51
CA ALA A 530 -12.81 -6.66 -14.49
C ALA A 530 -11.68 -6.99 -15.50
N ASN A 531 -10.87 -7.99 -15.16
CA ASN A 531 -9.72 -8.62 -15.86
C ASN A 531 -9.64 -8.62 -17.42
N ARG A 532 -10.70 -8.36 -18.21
CA ARG A 532 -10.62 -8.41 -19.69
C ARG A 532 -10.09 -7.13 -20.34
N ASN A 533 -10.25 -5.97 -19.70
CA ASN A 533 -9.83 -4.69 -20.29
C ASN A 533 -8.34 -4.40 -20.05
N GLN A 534 -7.74 -5.01 -19.02
CA GLN A 534 -6.36 -4.75 -18.58
C GLN A 534 -5.31 -5.23 -19.60
N VAL A 535 -5.43 -6.47 -20.07
CA VAL A 535 -4.51 -7.06 -21.06
C VAL A 535 -4.59 -6.31 -22.38
N LYS A 536 -5.81 -5.98 -22.82
CA LYS A 536 -6.03 -5.22 -24.05
C LYS A 536 -5.43 -3.82 -24.01
N ALA A 537 -5.52 -3.13 -22.87
CA ALA A 537 -4.94 -1.79 -22.71
C ALA A 537 -3.40 -1.81 -22.76
N ALA A 538 -2.77 -2.77 -22.08
CA ALA A 538 -1.31 -2.92 -22.11
C ALA A 538 -0.81 -3.43 -23.48
N GLU A 539 -1.55 -4.31 -24.16
CA GLU A 539 -1.25 -4.75 -25.53
C GLU A 539 -1.37 -3.59 -26.52
N ALA A 540 -2.42 -2.77 -26.42
CA ALA A 540 -2.59 -1.58 -27.25
C ALA A 540 -1.45 -0.59 -27.01
N GLU A 541 -1.04 -0.38 -25.76
CA GLU A 541 0.09 0.48 -25.42
C GLU A 541 1.42 -0.12 -25.91
N ALA A 542 1.61 -1.43 -25.81
CA ALA A 542 2.78 -2.12 -26.38
C ALA A 542 2.86 -1.93 -27.90
N ILE A 543 1.72 -2.04 -28.60
CA ILE A 543 1.64 -1.79 -30.03
C ILE A 543 1.96 -0.33 -30.34
N ARG A 544 1.38 0.63 -29.61
CA ARG A 544 1.64 2.06 -29.77
C ARG A 544 3.13 2.38 -29.56
N LEU A 545 3.74 1.84 -28.51
CA LEU A 545 5.16 2.03 -28.23
C LEU A 545 6.04 1.36 -29.29
N ARG A 546 5.71 0.15 -29.73
CA ARG A 546 6.49 -0.59 -30.74
C ARG A 546 6.36 0.00 -32.15
N THR A 547 5.24 0.61 -32.49
CA THR A 547 4.97 1.09 -33.87
C THR A 547 5.16 2.59 -34.01
N GLY A 548 4.73 3.38 -33.01
CA GLY A 548 4.71 4.84 -33.09
C GLY A 548 5.83 5.54 -32.33
N VAL A 549 6.24 5.02 -31.17
CA VAL A 549 7.19 5.74 -30.29
C VAL A 549 8.62 5.23 -30.40
N PHE A 550 8.81 3.92 -30.37
CA PHE A 550 10.11 3.23 -30.34
C PHE A 550 10.22 2.14 -31.44
N PRO A 551 9.97 2.45 -32.72
CA PRO A 551 10.03 1.46 -33.81
C PRO A 551 11.42 0.82 -34.04
N ASP A 552 12.46 1.50 -33.56
CA ASP A 552 13.86 1.12 -33.62
C ASP A 552 14.34 0.33 -32.39
N LEU A 553 13.55 0.28 -31.31
CA LEU A 553 13.86 -0.48 -30.10
C LEU A 553 13.01 -1.76 -30.02
N ARG A 554 13.43 -2.71 -29.20
CA ARG A 554 12.66 -3.94 -28.91
C ARG A 554 11.79 -3.66 -27.69
N VAL A 555 10.47 -3.65 -27.89
CA VAL A 555 9.46 -3.51 -26.82
C VAL A 555 8.80 -4.87 -26.60
N GLU A 556 8.88 -5.38 -25.37
CA GLU A 556 8.31 -6.68 -24.99
C GLU A 556 7.31 -6.53 -23.85
N LEU A 557 6.17 -7.23 -23.96
CA LEU A 557 5.20 -7.32 -22.89
C LEU A 557 5.58 -8.44 -21.92
N LEU A 558 5.85 -8.07 -20.66
CA LEU A 558 6.05 -8.99 -19.56
C LEU A 558 4.70 -9.26 -18.90
N HIS A 559 4.12 -10.43 -19.17
CA HIS A 559 2.98 -10.97 -18.42
C HIS A 559 3.45 -12.14 -17.55
N GLY A 560 2.79 -12.38 -16.41
CA GLY A 560 3.15 -13.42 -15.42
C GLY A 560 3.03 -14.89 -15.88
N ARG A 561 3.07 -15.15 -17.19
CA ARG A 561 2.97 -16.47 -17.83
C ARG A 561 4.09 -16.72 -18.85
N ILE A 562 5.31 -16.21 -18.64
CA ILE A 562 6.46 -16.78 -19.35
C ILE A 562 6.74 -18.15 -18.71
N ARG A 563 6.03 -19.19 -19.18
CA ARG A 563 6.45 -20.59 -18.95
C ARG A 563 7.88 -20.71 -19.44
N GLY A 564 8.75 -21.37 -18.67
CA GLY A 564 10.20 -21.52 -18.91
C GLY A 564 10.61 -22.30 -20.16
N ALA A 565 9.88 -22.21 -21.26
CA ALA A 565 10.19 -22.88 -22.51
C ALA A 565 9.69 -22.06 -23.72
N VAL A 566 10.47 -21.08 -24.18
CA VAL A 566 10.53 -20.70 -25.61
C VAL A 566 11.97 -20.32 -25.96
N ARG A 567 12.81 -21.34 -26.13
CA ARG A 567 13.78 -21.34 -27.24
C ARG A 567 12.98 -21.75 -28.49
N ALA A 568 13.12 -20.96 -29.56
CA ALA A 568 12.76 -21.27 -30.94
C ALA A 568 11.31 -21.72 -31.24
N GLY A 569 10.56 -20.83 -31.92
CA GLY A 569 9.49 -21.15 -32.88
C GLY A 569 8.44 -22.21 -32.51
N ALA A 570 7.29 -21.79 -31.97
CA ALA A 570 6.05 -22.56 -32.08
C ALA A 570 4.81 -21.66 -31.92
N ALA A 571 3.74 -22.02 -32.63
CA ALA A 571 2.45 -21.32 -32.74
C ALA A 571 1.63 -21.30 -31.42
N PRO A 572 0.67 -20.38 -31.25
CA PRO A 572 -0.07 -20.22 -29.99
C PRO A 572 -1.08 -21.36 -29.73
N PRO A 573 -1.31 -21.77 -28.46
CA PRO A 573 -2.29 -22.79 -28.11
C PRO A 573 -3.72 -22.23 -27.95
N ALA A 574 -4.71 -23.11 -28.06
CA ALA A 574 -6.16 -22.84 -28.03
C ALA A 574 -6.69 -22.39 -26.64
N PRO A 575 -7.82 -21.66 -26.57
CA PRO A 575 -8.29 -21.01 -25.36
C PRO A 575 -9.19 -21.95 -24.52
N GLY A 576 -8.73 -22.30 -23.32
CA GLY A 576 -9.57 -23.00 -22.34
C GLY A 576 -8.79 -23.66 -21.22
N ALA A 577 -8.26 -22.88 -20.26
CA ALA A 577 -7.90 -23.39 -18.93
C ALA A 577 -7.65 -22.22 -17.94
N ASP A 578 -8.38 -22.29 -16.83
CA ASP A 578 -8.30 -21.64 -15.51
C ASP A 578 -7.54 -20.32 -15.29
N ARG A 579 -8.22 -19.39 -14.59
CA ARG A 579 -7.83 -17.98 -14.39
C ARG A 579 -7.40 -17.68 -12.95
N PRO A 580 -6.24 -17.02 -12.74
CA PRO A 580 -6.02 -16.25 -11.52
C PRO A 580 -5.48 -14.81 -11.72
N ARG A 581 -5.97 -13.94 -10.82
CA ARG A 581 -5.51 -12.68 -10.17
C ARG A 581 -4.68 -11.62 -10.94
N THR A 582 -5.16 -10.38 -10.82
CA THR A 582 -4.66 -9.09 -11.33
C THR A 582 -3.24 -8.75 -10.85
N ARG A 583 -2.32 -8.54 -11.79
CA ARG A 583 -0.98 -7.94 -11.58
C ARG A 583 -0.73 -6.89 -12.66
N PRO A 584 0.01 -5.80 -12.39
CA PRO A 584 0.35 -4.82 -13.40
C PRO A 584 1.14 -5.45 -14.54
N LEU A 585 0.82 -5.05 -15.78
CA LEU A 585 1.52 -5.47 -16.98
C LEU A 585 2.68 -4.50 -17.24
N VAL A 586 3.89 -5.04 -17.42
CA VAL A 586 5.13 -4.26 -17.56
C VAL A 586 5.67 -4.44 -18.97
N LEU A 587 6.03 -3.35 -19.64
CA LEU A 587 6.72 -3.38 -20.93
C LEU A 587 8.21 -3.16 -20.72
N ARG A 588 9.05 -4.03 -21.29
CA ARG A 588 10.51 -3.91 -21.28
C ARG A 588 10.99 -3.38 -22.62
N VAL A 589 11.75 -2.28 -22.60
CA VAL A 589 12.35 -1.66 -23.80
C VAL A 589 13.86 -1.89 -23.78
N VAL A 590 14.39 -2.53 -24.82
CA VAL A 590 15.82 -2.86 -24.95
C VAL A 590 16.34 -2.61 -26.36
N ARG A 591 17.67 -2.52 -26.50
CA ARG A 591 18.33 -2.35 -27.80
C ARG A 591 18.05 -3.55 -28.71
N ARG A 592 17.79 -3.26 -29.99
CA ARG A 592 17.60 -4.31 -31.01
C ARG A 592 18.97 -4.91 -31.36
N VAL A 593 19.21 -6.16 -30.96
CA VAL A 593 20.39 -6.91 -31.40
C VAL A 593 20.12 -7.38 -32.83
N ARG A 594 20.96 -6.98 -33.80
CA ARG A 594 20.94 -7.60 -35.12
C ARG A 594 21.43 -9.04 -34.95
N SER A 595 20.52 -10.00 -35.01
CA SER A 595 20.89 -11.40 -35.25
C SER A 595 21.59 -11.46 -36.60
N LEU A 596 22.88 -11.77 -36.60
CA LEU A 596 23.60 -12.25 -37.77
C LEU A 596 23.01 -13.61 -38.14
N GLU A 597 21.88 -13.59 -38.85
CA GLU A 597 21.48 -14.71 -39.68
C GLU A 597 22.54 -14.81 -40.79
N ARG A 598 23.41 -15.81 -40.66
CA ARG A 598 24.25 -16.28 -41.76
C ARG A 598 23.32 -16.70 -42.90
N ARG A 599 23.06 -15.77 -43.82
CA ARG A 599 22.63 -16.12 -45.17
C ARG A 599 23.85 -16.72 -45.86
N GLY A 600 23.84 -18.04 -46.00
CA GLY A 600 24.62 -18.69 -47.02
C GLY A 600 24.11 -18.22 -48.38
N GLU A 601 25.01 -17.67 -49.19
CA GLU A 601 25.17 -18.02 -50.60
C GLU A 601 26.27 -17.14 -51.21
N GLY A 602 27.31 -17.80 -51.73
CA GLY A 602 28.01 -17.39 -52.95
C GLY A 602 29.01 -16.24 -52.88
N ALA A 603 30.26 -16.55 -52.52
CA ALA A 603 31.41 -15.87 -53.10
C ALA A 603 32.63 -16.81 -53.12
N ASP A 604 32.73 -17.49 -54.25
CA ASP A 604 33.84 -18.28 -54.74
C ASP A 604 35.14 -17.47 -54.83
N ARG A 605 36.25 -17.99 -54.26
CA ARG A 605 37.61 -17.71 -54.73
C ARG A 605 38.53 -18.91 -54.50
N ARG A 606 38.82 -19.55 -55.65
CA ARG A 606 40.12 -20.06 -56.13
C ARG A 606 40.68 -21.31 -55.45
N ASP A 607 40.73 -22.39 -56.23
CA ASP A 607 42.01 -22.91 -56.74
C ASP A 607 41.82 -23.78 -58.00
N GLY A 608 42.77 -23.65 -58.94
CA GLY A 608 43.16 -24.76 -59.82
C GLY A 608 42.66 -24.79 -61.27
N ALA A 609 43.60 -24.48 -62.17
CA ALA A 609 43.79 -25.08 -63.51
C ALA A 609 43.10 -24.47 -64.76
N ASP A 610 43.99 -23.91 -65.59
CA ASP A 610 44.16 -24.20 -67.02
C ASP A 610 43.65 -23.24 -68.13
N HIS A 611 44.64 -22.77 -68.89
CA HIS A 611 44.66 -22.38 -70.31
C HIS A 611 43.83 -21.19 -70.84
N GLY A 612 44.55 -20.09 -71.10
CA GLY A 612 44.73 -19.63 -72.48
C GLY A 612 43.88 -18.46 -73.02
N ARG A 613 44.61 -17.44 -73.52
CA ARG A 613 44.26 -16.46 -74.58
C ARG A 613 43.33 -15.29 -74.18
N VAL A 614 43.84 -14.05 -74.03
CA VAL A 614 44.25 -13.04 -75.06
C VAL A 614 43.11 -12.06 -75.40
N ARG A 615 43.38 -10.76 -75.14
CA ARG A 615 42.79 -9.51 -75.71
C ARG A 615 41.33 -9.21 -75.35
N ALA A 616 40.87 -7.96 -75.27
CA ALA A 616 41.44 -6.62 -75.21
C ALA A 616 40.25 -5.64 -75.03
N ARG A 617 40.47 -4.50 -74.37
CA ARG A 617 39.78 -3.19 -74.56
C ARG A 617 38.23 -3.20 -74.43
N ARG A 618 37.62 -2.40 -73.57
CA ARG A 618 37.81 -0.96 -73.36
C ARG A 618 37.12 -0.56 -72.07
#